data_AF-A0A6C1PJJ4-F1
#
_entry.id   AF-A0A6C1PJJ4-F1
#
_cell.length_a   1.000
_cell.length_b   1.000
_cell.length_c   1.000
_cell.angle_alpha   90.00
_cell.angle_beta   90.00
_cell.angle_gamma   90.00
#
_symmetry.space_group_name_H-M   'P 1'
#
loop_
_entity.id
_entity.type
_entity.pdbx_description
1 polymer ?
#
loop_
_entity_poly.entity_id
_entity_poly.type
_entity_poly.pdbx_seq_one_letter_code
_entity_poly.pdbx_strand_id
1 'polypeptide(L)' 'MPELHRDDLREMLHGNYRIVYRLLDDVVEILTVHHSARVFDPAVIDPQHRFGFAGP' A
#
# COMPACT_ATOMS: atom_id res chain seq x y z
N MET A 1 -5.87 6.83 14.45
CA MET A 1 -5.74 5.36 14.37
C MET A 1 -5.26 5.02 12.96
N PRO A 2 -4.34 4.06 12.77
CA PRO A 2 -3.94 3.64 11.42
C PRO A 2 -5.15 3.05 10.69
N GLU A 3 -5.46 3.52 9.48
CA GLU A 3 -6.65 3.10 8.72
C GLU A 3 -6.55 1.62 8.28
N LEU A 4 -5.33 1.08 8.14
CA LEU A 4 -5.08 -0.29 7.72
C LEU A 4 -5.12 -1.35 8.83
N HIS A 5 -5.21 -0.98 10.12
CA HIS A 5 -5.16 -1.91 11.27
C HIS A 5 -4.03 -2.96 11.22
N ARG A 6 -2.91 -2.62 10.57
CA ARG A 6 -1.76 -3.51 10.38
C ARG A 6 -0.48 -2.79 10.75
N ASP A 7 0.18 -3.27 11.79
CA ASP A 7 1.37 -2.63 12.37
C ASP A 7 2.63 -2.81 11.49
N ASP A 8 2.61 -3.80 10.58
CA ASP A 8 3.67 -4.05 9.62
C ASP A 8 3.63 -3.10 8.41
N LEU A 9 2.52 -2.38 8.23
CA LEU A 9 2.30 -1.48 7.11
C LEU A 9 2.43 -0.01 7.52
N ARG A 10 3.02 0.77 6.63
CA ARG A 10 3.20 2.21 6.77
C ARG A 10 2.55 2.92 5.60
N GLU A 11 2.02 4.09 5.90
CA GLU A 11 1.34 4.93 4.93
C GLU A 11 2.01 6.30 4.87
N MET A 12 2.20 6.80 3.65
CA MET A 12 2.70 8.15 3.40
C MET A 12 1.82 8.83 2.35
N LEU A 13 1.36 10.04 2.68
CA LEU A 13 0.71 10.92 1.72
C LEU A 13 1.75 11.82 1.07
N HIS A 14 1.79 11.83 -0.27
CA HIS A 14 2.65 12.73 -1.04
C HIS A 14 1.81 13.40 -2.13
N GLY A 15 1.49 14.67 -1.94
CA GLY A 15 0.51 15.37 -2.77
C GLY A 15 -0.86 14.66 -2.75
N ASN A 16 -1.40 14.36 -3.93
CA ASN A 16 -2.66 13.64 -4.10
C ASN A 16 -2.48 12.11 -4.20
N TYR A 17 -1.39 11.57 -3.67
CA TYR A 17 -1.12 10.14 -3.67
C TYR A 17 -0.93 9.59 -2.27
N ARG A 18 -1.40 8.36 -2.06
CA ARG A 18 -1.16 7.51 -0.91
C ARG A 18 -0.19 6.41 -1.32
N ILE A 19 0.93 6.33 -0.61
CA ILE A 19 1.94 5.29 -0.79
C ILE A 19 1.84 4.38 0.43
N VAL A 20 1.60 3.08 0.20
CA VAL A 20 1.63 2.07 1.26
C VAL A 20 2.84 1.19 1.05
N TYR A 21 3.60 1.02 2.12
CA TYR A 21 4.87 0.30 2.10
C TYR A 21 5.10 -0.44 3.40
N ARG A 22 6.07 -1.35 3.41
CA ARG A 22 6.60 -1.96 4.63
C ARG A 22 8.12 -1.87 4.64
N LEU A 23 8.66 -1.88 5.85
CA LEU A 23 10.10 -1.98 6.07
C LEU A 23 10.44 -3.44 6.32
N LEU A 24 11.36 -3.98 5.53
CA LEU A 24 12.09 -5.19 5.84
C LEU A 24 13.50 -4.79 6.31
N ASP A 25 14.30 -5.75 6.75
CA ASP A 25 15.61 -5.46 7.38
C ASP A 25 16.52 -4.60 6.49
N ASP A 26 16.62 -4.94 5.19
CA ASP A 26 17.52 -4.26 4.25
C ASP A 26 16.81 -3.54 3.10
N VAL A 27 15.49 -3.68 2.99
CA VAL A 27 14.72 -3.17 1.85
C VAL A 27 13.40 -2.52 2.27
N VAL A 28 12.96 -1.57 1.46
CA VAL A 28 11.61 -1.02 1.54
C VAL A 28 10.79 -1.60 0.39
N GLU A 29 9.69 -2.26 0.72
CA GLU A 29 8.77 -2.77 -0.28
C GLU A 29 7.59 -1.82 -0.42
N ILE A 30 7.45 -1.21 -1.60
CA ILE A 30 6.25 -0.46 -1.97
C ILE A 30 5.18 -1.47 -2.38
N LEU A 31 4.08 -1.50 -1.65
CA LEU A 31 2.96 -2.40 -1.92
C LEU A 31 1.99 -1.77 -2.92
N THR A 32 1.74 -0.46 -2.78
CA THR A 32 0.89 0.27 -3.74
C THR A 32 1.15 1.78 -3.70
N VAL A 33 0.88 2.42 -4.84
CA VAL A 33 0.79 3.89 -4.99
C VAL A 33 -0.60 4.19 -5.55
N HIS A 34 -1.44 4.82 -4.74
CA HIS A 34 -2.84 5.05 -5.04
C HIS A 34 -3.15 6.55 -5.10
N HIS A 35 -3.98 6.98 -6.04
CA HIS A 35 -4.40 8.38 -6.11
C HIS A 35 -5.48 8.66 -5.06
N SER A 36 -5.25 9.60 -4.15
CA SER A 36 -6.09 9.89 -2.98
C SER A 36 -7.51 10.33 -3.32
N ALA A 37 -7.74 10.88 -4.52
CA ALA A 37 -9.10 11.21 -4.99
C ALA A 37 -9.91 10.00 -5.50
N ARG A 38 -9.31 8.81 -5.57
CA ARG A 38 -9.99 7.56 -5.95
C ARG A 38 -10.26 6.74 -4.70
N VAL A 39 -11.34 5.97 -4.72
CA VAL A 39 -11.64 5.02 -3.63
C VAL A 39 -10.48 4.06 -3.48
N PHE A 40 -9.94 3.97 -2.27
CA PHE A 40 -8.88 3.05 -1.91
C PHE A 40 -9.52 1.80 -1.30
N ASP A 41 -9.28 0.64 -1.90
CA ASP A 41 -9.70 -0.66 -1.36
C ASP A 41 -8.50 -1.33 -0.68
N PRO A 42 -8.47 -1.42 0.67
CA PRO A 42 -7.39 -2.08 1.41
C PRO A 42 -7.17 -3.55 1.04
N ALA A 43 -8.18 -4.23 0.50
CA ALA A 43 -8.09 -5.65 0.14
C ALA A 43 -7.09 -5.90 -1.00
N VAL A 44 -6.73 -4.86 -1.78
CA VAL A 44 -5.69 -4.95 -2.82
C VAL A 44 -4.28 -5.05 -2.24
N ILE A 45 -4.10 -4.79 -0.94
CA ILE A 45 -2.82 -4.93 -0.25
C ILE A 45 -2.69 -6.36 0.27
N ASP A 46 -2.29 -7.26 -0.62
CA ASP A 46 -1.88 -8.61 -0.28
C ASP A 46 -0.34 -8.74 -0.37
N PRO A 47 0.37 -8.80 0.77
CA PRO A 47 1.83 -8.92 0.80
C PRO A 47 2.36 -10.28 0.29
N GLN A 48 1.48 -11.26 0.03
CA GLN A 48 1.82 -12.55 -0.57
C GLN A 48 1.52 -12.60 -2.07
N HIS A 49 0.82 -11.60 -2.63
CA HIS A 49 0.55 -11.53 -4.06
C HIS A 49 1.80 -11.09 -4.81
N ARG A 50 2.49 -12.04 -5.43
CA ARG A 50 3.56 -11.74 -6.39
C ARG A 50 2.93 -11.01 -7.57
N PHE A 51 3.13 -9.70 -7.63
CA PHE A 51 2.73 -8.76 -8.69
C PHE A 51 2.24 -9.44 -9.99
N GLY A 52 0.95 -9.75 -10.03
CA GLY A 52 0.19 -9.93 -11.25
C GLY A 52 -0.79 -8.79 -11.28
N PHE A 53 -0.56 -7.79 -12.14
CA PHE A 53 -1.57 -6.79 -12.45
C PHE A 53 -2.73 -7.50 -13.18
N ALA A 54 -3.61 -8.14 -12.44
CA ALA A 54 -4.94 -8.51 -12.92
C ALA A 54 -5.82 -7.27 -12.74
N GLY A 55 -5.73 -6.34 -13.70
CA GLY A 55 -6.83 -5.42 -13.94
C GLY A 55 -8.03 -6.19 -14.53
N PRO A 56 -9.25 -5.64 -14.45
CA PRO A 56 -10.37 -6.09 -15.29
C PRO A 56 -10.06 -5.89 -16.78
#